data_AF-A0A7C6K556-F1
#
_entry.id   AF-A0A7C6K556-F1
#
_cell.length_a   1.000
_cell.length_b   1.000
_cell.length_c   1.000
_cell.angle_alpha   90.00
_cell.angle_beta   90.00
_cell.angle_gamma   90.00
#
_symmetry.space_group_name_H-M   'P 1'
#
loop_
_entity.id
_entity.type
_entity.pdbx_description
1 polymer ?
#
loop_
_entity_poly.entity_id
_entity_poly.type
_entity_poly.pdbx_seq_one_letter_code
_entity_poly.pdbx_strand_id
1 'polypeptide(L)'
;MDAVFYWDMTYGEIVTAIEGNQNKMKLQMQFQANLVYQLGALVGVAFNEPNKYPQSAKEVFPKLFEDLIDSEPKQQNWQVMKARIEEYNSYLKQKRGETD
;
A
#
# COMPACT_ATOMS: atom_id res chain seq x y z
N MET A 1 -1.18 -14.77 6.26
CA MET A 1 -1.73 -15.58 5.15
C MET A 1 -1.52 -17.03 5.51
N ASP A 2 -2.56 -17.85 5.43
CA ASP A 2 -2.52 -19.28 5.70
C ASP A 2 -2.37 -20.07 4.39
N ALA A 3 -1.78 -21.26 4.41
CA ALA A 3 -1.65 -22.12 3.23
C ALA A 3 -3.01 -22.41 2.58
N VAL A 4 -4.07 -22.47 3.39
CA VAL A 4 -5.45 -22.67 2.92
C VAL A 4 -5.93 -21.57 1.97
N PHE A 5 -5.42 -20.34 2.12
CA PHE A 5 -5.76 -19.20 1.26
C PHE A 5 -5.37 -19.43 -0.21
N TYR A 6 -4.35 -20.24 -0.48
CA TYR A 6 -3.78 -20.41 -1.82
C TYR A 6 -4.31 -21.63 -2.58
N TRP A 7 -4.99 -22.57 -1.91
CA TRP A 7 -5.38 -23.85 -2.55
C TRP A 7 -6.32 -23.68 -3.74
N ASP A 8 -7.16 -22.64 -3.72
CA ASP A 8 -8.13 -22.38 -4.80
C ASP A 8 -7.60 -21.42 -5.89
N MET A 9 -6.38 -20.89 -5.71
CA MET A 9 -5.77 -19.90 -6.60
C MET A 9 -4.92 -20.56 -7.69
N THR A 10 -4.86 -19.93 -8.87
CA THR A 10 -3.89 -20.26 -9.91
C THR A 10 -2.48 -19.82 -9.51
N TYR A 11 -1.45 -20.39 -10.14
CA TYR A 11 -0.07 -19.97 -9.93
C TYR A 11 0.12 -18.45 -10.11
N GLY A 12 -0.48 -17.87 -11.15
CA GLY A 12 -0.39 -16.42 -11.40
C GLY A 12 -1.03 -15.59 -10.29
N GLU A 13 -2.18 -16.02 -9.77
CA GLU A 13 -2.84 -15.35 -8.64
C GLU A 13 -2.01 -15.49 -7.35
N ILE A 14 -1.40 -16.66 -7.10
CA ILE A 14 -0.54 -16.89 -5.93
C ILE A 14 0.67 -15.95 -5.96
N VAL A 15 1.39 -15.89 -7.10
CA VAL A 15 2.55 -14.99 -7.27
C VAL A 15 2.12 -13.53 -7.05
N THR A 16 1.03 -13.10 -7.70
CA THR A 16 0.49 -11.74 -7.54
C THR A 16 0.17 -11.42 -6.08
N ALA A 17 -0.44 -12.35 -5.35
CA ALA A 17 -0.78 -12.15 -3.94
C ALA A 17 0.46 -12.08 -3.04
N ILE A 18 1.47 -12.92 -3.30
CA ILE A 18 2.75 -12.89 -2.57
C ILE A 18 3.47 -11.55 -2.83
N GLU A 19 3.63 -11.16 -4.09
CA GLU A 19 4.29 -9.91 -4.47
C GLU A 19 3.55 -8.69 -3.91
N GLY A 20 2.22 -8.69 -3.97
CA GLY A 20 1.37 -7.66 -3.37
C GLY A 20 1.59 -7.54 -1.86
N ASN A 21 1.64 -8.68 -1.15
CA ASN A 21 1.90 -8.69 0.29
C ASN A 21 3.33 -8.23 0.63
N GLN A 22 4.33 -8.67 -0.13
CA GLN A 22 5.72 -8.22 0.02
C GLN A 22 5.85 -6.71 -0.20
N ASN A 23 5.21 -6.17 -1.23
CA ASN A 23 5.19 -4.73 -1.49
C ASN A 23 4.52 -3.96 -0.36
N LYS A 24 3.39 -4.45 0.17
CA LYS A 24 2.73 -3.86 1.34
C LYS A 24 3.65 -3.84 2.56
N MET A 25 4.29 -4.97 2.86
CA MET A 25 5.24 -5.08 3.98
C MET A 25 6.43 -4.14 3.80
N LYS A 26 7.01 -4.05 2.58
CA LYS A 26 8.11 -3.15 2.26
C LYS A 26 7.73 -1.69 2.50
N LEU A 27 6.56 -1.26 2.03
CA LEU A 27 6.07 0.11 2.25
C LEU A 27 5.89 0.41 3.74
N GLN A 28 5.34 -0.54 4.51
CA GLN A 28 5.22 -0.40 5.97
C GLN A 28 6.59 -0.27 6.66
N MET A 29 7.57 -1.10 6.27
CA MET A 29 8.93 -1.03 6.80
C MET A 29 9.61 0.29 6.45
N GLN A 30 9.47 0.77 5.21
CA GLN A 30 10.01 2.06 4.79
C GLN A 30 9.41 3.22 5.57
N PHE A 31 8.09 3.19 5.80
CA PHE A 31 7.41 4.18 6.62
C PHE A 31 7.94 4.20 8.06
N GLN A 32 8.07 3.02 8.70
CA GLN A 32 8.63 2.92 10.06
C GLN A 32 10.09 3.39 10.12
N ALA A 33 10.92 2.99 9.16
CA ALA A 33 12.32 3.42 9.09
C ALA A 33 12.44 4.94 8.96
N ASN A 34 11.57 5.57 8.18
CA ASN A 34 11.52 7.02 8.06
C ASN A 34 11.15 7.70 9.39
N LEU A 35 10.12 7.19 10.09
CA LEU A 35 9.74 7.71 11.40
C LEU A 35 10.88 7.64 12.42
N VAL A 36 11.55 6.49 12.51
CA VAL A 36 12.68 6.28 13.44
C VAL A 36 13.86 7.19 13.09
N TYR A 37 14.18 7.32 11.81
CA TYR A 37 15.21 8.23 11.33
C TYR A 37 14.93 9.68 11.73
N GLN A 38 13.70 10.15 11.47
CA GLN A 38 13.30 11.51 11.85
C GLN A 38 13.32 11.73 13.36
N LEU A 39 12.88 10.74 14.15
CA LEU A 39 12.97 10.80 15.61
C LEU A 39 14.43 10.94 16.08
N GLY A 40 15.34 10.15 15.51
CA GLY A 40 16.78 10.27 15.83
C GLY A 40 17.34 11.64 15.50
N ALA A 41 16.96 12.21 14.35
CA ALA A 41 17.34 13.57 13.98
C ALA A 41 16.79 14.62 14.95
N LEU A 42 15.52 14.50 15.36
CA LEU A 42 14.89 15.39 16.34
C LEU A 42 15.58 15.34 17.70
N VAL A 43 15.91 14.14 18.19
CA VAL A 43 16.69 13.97 19.42
C VAL A 43 18.05 14.65 19.27
N GLY A 44 18.75 14.44 18.16
CA GLY A 44 20.02 15.09 17.87
C GLY A 44 19.95 16.63 17.90
N VAL A 45 18.91 17.21 17.28
CA VAL A 45 18.69 18.67 17.28
C VAL A 45 18.34 19.16 18.69
N ALA A 46 17.47 18.47 19.42
CA ALA A 46 17.07 18.88 20.77
C ALA A 46 18.26 18.99 21.74
N PHE A 47 19.23 18.09 21.64
CA PHE A 47 20.40 18.09 22.52
C PHE A 47 21.51 19.05 22.08
N ASN A 48 21.76 19.19 20.78
CA ASN A 48 22.90 19.97 20.28
C ASN A 48 22.54 21.40 19.88
N GLU A 49 21.35 21.61 19.33
CA GLU A 49 20.91 22.90 18.77
C GLU A 49 19.40 23.13 19.03
N PRO A 50 18.96 23.22 20.31
CA PRO A 50 17.53 23.27 20.65
C PRO A 50 16.79 24.44 20.01
N ASN A 51 17.48 25.54 19.70
CA ASN A 51 16.90 26.70 19.01
C ASN A 51 16.48 26.41 17.56
N LYS A 52 16.98 25.32 16.95
CA LYS A 52 16.60 24.87 15.60
C LYS A 52 15.55 23.74 15.63
N TYR A 53 14.99 23.44 16.80
CA TYR A 53 13.97 22.41 16.89
C TYR A 53 12.73 22.80 16.07
N PRO A 54 12.22 21.91 15.20
CA PRO A 54 11.12 22.23 14.32
C PRO A 54 9.85 22.55 15.11
N GLN A 55 9.08 23.52 14.63
CA GLN A 55 7.90 24.02 15.31
C GLN A 55 6.63 23.26 14.92
N SER A 56 6.71 22.45 13.85
CA SER A 56 5.57 21.75 13.30
C SER A 56 5.93 20.38 12.74
N ALA A 57 4.94 19.49 12.67
CA ALA A 57 5.11 18.18 12.03
C ALA A 57 5.40 18.30 10.52
N LYS A 58 4.99 19.40 9.87
CA LYS A 58 5.25 19.66 8.44
C LYS A 58 6.72 19.86 8.13
N GLU A 59 7.48 20.46 9.05
CA GLU A 59 8.93 20.62 8.90
C GLU A 59 9.66 19.27 8.99
N VAL A 60 9.14 18.34 9.79
CA VAL A 60 9.71 16.99 9.97
C VAL A 60 9.29 16.05 8.84
N PHE A 61 8.04 16.16 8.41
CA PHE A 61 7.41 15.28 7.41
C PHE A 61 6.80 16.10 6.25
N PRO A 62 7.61 16.84 5.47
CA PRO A 62 7.10 17.75 4.45
C PRO A 62 6.18 17.05 3.44
N LYS A 63 6.55 15.84 3.02
CA LYS A 63 5.80 15.02 2.05
C LYS A 63 4.47 14.46 2.56
N LEU A 64 4.21 14.46 3.87
CA LEU A 64 2.91 14.04 4.41
C LEU A 64 1.86 15.15 4.33
N PHE A 65 2.31 16.40 4.25
CA PHE A 65 1.47 17.59 4.22
C PHE A 65 1.70 18.42 2.94
N GLU A 66 2.35 17.84 1.94
CA GLU A 66 2.16 18.27 0.56
C GLU A 66 0.67 18.03 0.27
N ASP A 67 -0.06 19.12 0.07
CA ASP A 67 -1.44 19.02 -0.35
C ASP A 67 -1.48 18.08 -1.58
N LEU A 68 -2.44 17.15 -1.63
CA LEU A 68 -2.68 16.25 -2.76
C LEU A 68 -3.15 17.05 -4.01
N ILE A 69 -2.48 18.15 -4.34
CA ILE A 69 -2.94 19.16 -5.31
C ILE A 69 -3.03 18.58 -6.73
N ASP A 70 -2.30 17.52 -7.08
CA ASP A 70 -2.24 17.05 -8.48
C ASP A 70 -2.57 15.56 -8.71
N SER A 71 -3.20 14.89 -7.76
CA SER A 71 -3.90 13.65 -8.10
C SER A 71 -5.33 13.75 -7.63
N GLU A 72 -6.21 14.34 -8.47
CA GLU A 72 -7.60 13.90 -8.47
C GLU A 72 -7.57 12.36 -8.34
N PRO A 73 -8.29 11.76 -7.39
CA PRO A 73 -8.34 10.32 -7.30
C PRO A 73 -8.77 9.84 -8.67
N LYS A 74 -7.84 9.23 -9.44
CA LYS A 74 -8.13 8.73 -10.78
C LYS A 74 -9.32 7.82 -10.63
N GLN A 75 -10.51 8.31 -10.98
CA GLN A 75 -11.72 7.53 -10.87
C GLN A 75 -11.48 6.31 -11.74
N GLN A 76 -11.40 5.16 -11.09
CA GLN A 76 -11.25 3.91 -11.80
C GLN A 76 -12.47 3.77 -12.69
N ASN A 77 -12.27 3.61 -14.00
CA ASN A 77 -13.37 3.44 -14.93
C ASN A 77 -14.21 2.24 -14.49
N TRP A 78 -15.42 2.52 -14.00
CA TRP A 78 -16.30 1.53 -13.39
C TRP A 78 -16.72 0.46 -14.40
N GLN A 79 -16.81 0.79 -15.69
CA GLN A 79 -17.13 -0.17 -16.76
C GLN A 79 -16.00 -1.19 -16.92
N VAL A 80 -14.75 -0.71 -16.86
CA VAL A 80 -13.56 -1.58 -16.90
C VAL A 80 -13.51 -2.47 -15.66
N MET A 81 -13.82 -1.94 -14.48
CA MET A 81 -13.87 -2.75 -13.27
C MET A 81 -14.98 -3.80 -13.33
N LYS A 82 -16.17 -3.41 -13.78
CA LYS A 82 -17.32 -4.31 -13.93
C LYS A 82 -16.99 -5.46 -14.90
N ALA A 83 -16.41 -5.15 -16.06
CA ALA A 83 -16.00 -6.15 -17.03
C ALA A 83 -14.99 -7.16 -16.44
N ARG A 84 -14.00 -6.68 -15.67
CA ARG A 84 -13.01 -7.55 -14.99
C ARG A 84 -13.67 -8.47 -13.96
N ILE A 85 -14.63 -7.94 -13.19
CA ILE A 85 -15.36 -8.74 -12.20
C ILE A 85 -16.23 -9.81 -12.88
N GLU A 86 -16.89 -9.46 -13.98
CA GLU A 86 -17.71 -10.40 -14.76
C GLU A 86 -16.86 -11.52 -15.40
N GLU A 87 -15.71 -11.18 -15.95
CA GLU A 87 -14.73 -12.14 -16.48
C GLU A 87 -14.22 -13.10 -15.39
N TYR A 88 -13.85 -12.53 -14.23
CA TYR A 88 -13.38 -13.33 -13.09
C TYR A 88 -14.47 -14.26 -12.54
N ASN A 89 -15.71 -13.79 -12.44
CA ASN A 89 -16.83 -14.61 -11.98
C ASN A 89 -17.12 -15.77 -12.95
N SER A 90 -17.03 -15.52 -14.27
CA SER A 90 -17.19 -16.55 -15.29
C SER A 90 -16.10 -17.64 -15.16
N TYR A 91 -14.86 -17.22 -14.94
CA TYR A 91 -13.75 -18.14 -14.66
C TYR A 91 -13.99 -19.00 -13.41
N LEU A 92 -14.47 -18.40 -12.32
CA LEU A 92 -14.75 -19.13 -11.08
C LEU A 92 -15.90 -20.13 -11.21
N LYS A 93 -16.98 -19.77 -11.93
CA LYS A 93 -18.10 -20.69 -12.22
C LYS A 93 -17.63 -21.94 -12.97
N GLN A 94 -16.81 -21.75 -14.00
CA GLN A 94 -16.20 -22.86 -14.75
C GLN A 94 -15.35 -23.75 -13.85
N LYS A 95 -14.54 -23.15 -12.96
CA LYS A 95 -13.73 -23.90 -11.99
C LYS A 95 -14.56 -24.72 -11.00
N ARG A 96 -15.75 -24.24 -10.64
CA ARG A 96 -16.69 -24.90 -9.72
C ARG A 96 -17.60 -25.93 -10.41
N GLY A 97 -17.55 -26.04 -11.74
CA GLY A 97 -18.42 -26.92 -12.51
C GLY A 97 -19.87 -26.43 -12.60
N GLU A 98 -20.11 -25.15 -12.34
CA GLU A 98 -21.41 -24.51 -12.52
C GLU A 98 -21.57 -24.17 -14.01
N THR A 99 -22.37 -24.96 -14.75
CA THR A 99 -22.83 -24.59 -16.10
C THR A 99 -23.94 -23.54 -16.00
N ASP A 100 -23.94 -22.57 -16.92
CA ASP A 100 -24.90 -21.47 -17.00
C ASP A 100 -26.37 -21.90 -16.99
#